data_AF-A0A2G5KAP7-F1
#
_entry.id   AF-A0A2G5KAP7-F1
#
_cell.length_a   1.000
_cell.length_b   1.000
_cell.length_c   1.000
_cell.angle_alpha   90.00
_cell.angle_beta   90.00
_cell.angle_gamma   90.00
#
_symmetry.space_group_name_H-M   'P 1'
#
loop_
_entity.id
_entity.type
_entity.pdbx_description
1 polymer ?
#
loop_
_entity_poly.entity_id
_entity_poly.type
_entity_poly.pdbx_seq_one_letter_code
_entity_poly.pdbx_strand_id
1 'polypeptide(L)'
;MVRADRPAFNAGRKMKANNETVMESLQLGLGSENQTDVGSVKLMVSYAPQVYQNISGKLIEDRAEAMQEIINWTRNQFEHVALVSIVRKSIMDQAISRSMARVTDVFHHRSPKGKQETDPYAKTKIDRALLNRNILDNLTLVRELQSDLLSVIKNNKSDILNINYDTLSRNADYCQKKLYDHLVSNNITPENKRAKRYLRKLIDTDRSEKIKSDFFEYLLGEMLNKEDYAVLRDVLDNPKYAD
;
A
#
# COMPACT_ATOMS: atom_id res chain seq x y z
N MET A 1 -8.63 5.17 -4.28
CA MET A 1 -8.76 5.16 -5.74
C MET A 1 -9.72 4.05 -6.11
N VAL A 2 -10.99 4.41 -6.24
CA VAL A 2 -11.96 3.62 -7.01
C VAL A 2 -11.25 3.32 -8.33
N ARG A 3 -11.14 2.05 -8.71
CA ARG A 3 -10.78 1.70 -10.08
C ARG A 3 -11.98 2.13 -10.93
N ALA A 4 -12.12 3.43 -11.15
CA ALA A 4 -13.08 3.97 -12.08
C ALA A 4 -12.72 3.36 -13.44
N ASP A 5 -13.59 2.45 -13.86
CA ASP A 5 -13.77 1.99 -15.22
C ASP A 5 -12.55 1.35 -15.89
N ARG A 6 -12.33 0.08 -15.54
CA ARG A 6 -11.62 -0.88 -16.41
C ARG A 6 -12.02 -0.78 -17.89
N PRO A 7 -13.28 -0.53 -18.29
CA PRO A 7 -13.63 -0.35 -19.70
C PRO A 7 -13.00 0.89 -20.35
N ALA A 8 -12.94 2.03 -19.65
CA ALA A 8 -12.36 3.26 -20.20
C ALA A 8 -10.84 3.15 -20.37
N PHE A 9 -10.16 2.49 -19.43
CA PHE A 9 -8.73 2.19 -19.52
C PHE A 9 -8.40 1.21 -20.67
N ASN A 10 -9.28 0.23 -20.92
CA ASN A 10 -9.14 -0.70 -22.05
C ASN A 10 -9.52 -0.08 -23.42
N ALA A 11 -10.32 0.99 -23.43
CA ALA A 11 -10.80 1.64 -24.66
C ALA A 11 -9.91 2.78 -25.18
N GLY A 12 -8.73 3.01 -24.57
CA GLY A 12 -7.76 4.03 -25.04
C GLY A 12 -8.25 5.48 -24.92
N ARG A 13 -9.40 5.74 -24.27
CA ARG A 13 -9.89 7.09 -24.04
C ARG A 13 -9.21 7.66 -22.80
N LYS A 14 -8.25 8.57 -23.00
CA LYS A 14 -7.75 9.46 -21.93
C LYS A 14 -8.91 10.36 -21.50
N MET A 15 -9.66 9.96 -20.46
CA MET A 15 -10.47 10.94 -19.74
C MET A 15 -9.50 11.98 -19.17
N LYS A 16 -9.66 13.24 -19.57
CA LYS A 16 -9.01 14.37 -18.88
C LYS A 16 -9.69 14.48 -17.51
N ALA A 17 -9.13 13.80 -16.51
CA ALA A 17 -9.62 13.92 -15.15
C ALA A 17 -9.39 15.36 -14.67
N ASN A 18 -10.44 16.00 -14.19
CA ASN A 18 -10.42 17.28 -13.50
C ASN A 18 -11.06 17.10 -12.10
N ASN A 19 -11.08 18.16 -11.28
CA ASN A 19 -11.69 18.13 -9.94
C ASN A 19 -13.11 17.52 -9.94
N GLU A 20 -13.95 17.92 -10.89
CA GLU A 20 -15.34 17.44 -11.00
C GLU A 20 -15.40 15.93 -11.27
N THR A 21 -14.62 15.43 -12.22
CA THR A 21 -14.55 13.98 -12.53
C THR A 21 -14.03 13.17 -11.35
N VAL A 22 -13.08 13.72 -10.58
CA VAL A 22 -12.57 13.07 -9.36
C VAL A 22 -13.68 13.02 -8.30
N MET A 23 -14.42 14.10 -8.09
CA MET A 23 -15.54 14.15 -7.15
C MET A 23 -16.66 13.18 -7.54
N GLU A 24 -17.05 13.14 -8.81
CA GLU A 24 -18.01 12.17 -9.35
C GLU A 24 -17.53 10.74 -9.11
N SER A 25 -16.26 10.44 -9.40
CA SER A 25 -15.68 9.10 -9.17
C SER A 25 -15.65 8.71 -7.70
N LEU A 26 -15.45 9.68 -6.80
CA LEU A 26 -15.54 9.46 -5.37
C LEU A 26 -16.97 9.13 -4.97
N GLN A 27 -17.93 9.96 -5.38
CA GLN A 27 -19.37 9.79 -5.10
C GLN A 27 -19.92 8.46 -5.63
N LEU A 28 -19.52 8.03 -6.83
CA LEU A 28 -19.89 6.72 -7.39
C LEU A 28 -19.33 5.52 -6.61
N GLY A 29 -18.33 5.75 -5.75
CA GLY A 29 -17.74 4.74 -4.88
C GLY A 29 -18.08 4.89 -3.39
N LEU A 30 -18.91 5.88 -3.00
CA LEU A 30 -19.37 6.05 -1.62
C LEU A 30 -20.56 5.12 -1.34
N GLY A 31 -20.52 4.49 -0.16
CA GLY A 31 -21.67 3.86 0.46
C GLY A 31 -22.09 2.47 -0.01
N SER A 32 -22.30 1.59 0.96
CA SER A 32 -23.32 0.55 0.82
C SER A 32 -24.71 1.20 0.80
N GLU A 33 -25.75 0.50 0.33
CA GLU A 33 -27.15 0.99 0.30
C GLU A 33 -27.63 1.65 1.61
N ASN A 34 -26.97 1.37 2.74
CA ASN A 34 -27.34 1.85 4.07
C ASN A 34 -26.52 3.05 4.59
N GLN A 35 -25.50 3.52 3.88
CA GLN A 35 -24.69 4.69 4.26
C GLN A 35 -24.15 5.41 3.02
N THR A 36 -25.01 6.17 2.34
CA THR A 36 -24.65 6.91 1.12
C THR A 36 -23.58 7.98 1.36
N ASP A 37 -23.49 8.47 2.60
CA ASP A 37 -22.73 9.69 2.91
C ASP A 37 -21.33 9.40 3.48
N VAL A 38 -20.96 8.11 3.63
CA VAL A 38 -19.65 7.68 4.12
C VAL A 38 -18.96 6.82 3.07
N GLY A 39 -17.71 7.14 2.76
CA GLY A 39 -16.87 6.27 1.95
C GLY A 39 -15.39 6.37 2.26
N SER A 40 -14.60 5.57 1.55
CA SER A 40 -13.17 5.45 1.83
C SER A 40 -12.35 5.36 0.55
N VAL A 41 -11.18 5.99 0.57
CA VAL A 41 -10.30 6.09 -0.59
C VAL A 41 -8.92 5.63 -0.18
N LYS A 42 -8.47 4.49 -0.72
CA LYS A 42 -7.07 4.09 -0.61
C LYS A 42 -6.22 4.80 -1.66
N LEU A 43 -5.22 5.56 -1.23
CA LEU A 43 -4.20 6.14 -2.11
C LEU A 43 -2.82 5.61 -1.72
N MET A 44 -2.01 5.28 -2.72
CA MET A 44 -0.59 4.94 -2.52
C MET A 44 0.23 6.20 -2.79
N VAL A 45 1.26 6.46 -1.98
CA VAL A 45 2.12 7.65 -2.12
C VAL A 45 2.75 7.76 -3.51
N SER A 46 3.06 6.63 -4.14
CA SER A 46 3.56 6.58 -5.52
C SER A 46 2.64 7.21 -6.57
N TYR A 47 1.35 7.36 -6.28
CA TYR A 47 0.36 7.95 -7.19
C TYR A 47 0.01 9.39 -6.84
N ALA A 48 0.54 9.95 -5.74
CA ALA A 48 0.14 11.27 -5.26
C ALA A 48 0.37 12.39 -6.30
N PRO A 49 1.53 12.50 -6.97
CA PRO A 49 1.73 13.52 -8.02
C PRO A 49 0.65 13.52 -9.10
N GLN A 50 0.32 12.35 -9.65
CA GLN A 50 -0.66 12.23 -10.72
C GLN A 50 -2.09 12.53 -10.22
N VAL A 51 -2.43 12.08 -9.02
CA VAL A 51 -3.75 12.35 -8.44
C VAL A 51 -3.89 13.84 -8.15
N TYR A 52 -2.87 14.49 -7.59
CA TYR A 52 -2.89 15.93 -7.37
C TYR A 52 -3.01 16.69 -8.68
N GLN A 53 -2.25 16.30 -9.72
CA GLN A 53 -2.36 16.91 -11.05
C GLN A 53 -3.78 16.81 -11.62
N ASN A 54 -4.45 15.67 -11.42
CA ASN A 54 -5.82 15.50 -11.88
C ASN A 54 -6.82 16.37 -11.09
N ILE A 55 -6.54 16.67 -9.82
CA ILE A 55 -7.38 17.52 -8.97
C ILE A 55 -7.15 19.01 -9.29
N SER A 56 -5.89 19.45 -9.30
CA SER A 56 -5.50 20.86 -9.32
C SER A 56 -5.08 21.40 -10.68
N GLY A 57 -4.82 20.52 -11.65
CA GLY A 57 -4.17 20.85 -12.93
C GLY A 57 -2.66 21.12 -12.82
N LYS A 58 -2.08 21.10 -11.61
CA LYS A 58 -0.67 21.39 -11.35
C LYS A 58 0.10 20.12 -11.00
N LEU A 59 1.31 19.97 -11.54
CA LEU A 59 2.20 18.87 -11.18
C LEU A 59 3.09 19.30 -9.99
N ILE A 60 3.06 18.51 -8.92
CA ILE A 60 4.06 18.52 -7.85
C ILE A 60 4.79 17.18 -7.94
N GLU A 61 6.09 17.21 -8.22
CA GLU A 61 6.90 15.99 -8.40
C GLU A 61 7.19 15.27 -7.07
N ASP A 62 7.40 16.04 -6.00
CA ASP A 62 7.59 15.51 -4.65
C ASP A 62 6.31 14.81 -4.19
N ARG A 63 6.44 13.52 -3.85
CA ARG A 63 5.28 12.66 -3.54
C ARG A 63 4.68 12.98 -2.18
N ALA A 64 5.50 13.38 -1.20
CA ALA A 64 5.04 13.71 0.14
C ALA A 64 4.30 15.06 0.14
N GLU A 65 4.84 16.05 -0.58
CA GLU A 65 4.19 17.35 -0.81
C GLU A 65 2.87 17.18 -1.56
N ALA A 66 2.87 16.44 -2.68
CA ALA A 66 1.64 16.17 -3.44
C ALA A 66 0.58 15.46 -2.57
N MET A 67 0.99 14.53 -1.70
CA MET A 67 0.07 13.87 -0.77
C MET A 67 -0.49 14.85 0.27
N GLN A 68 0.34 15.74 0.81
CA GLN A 68 -0.10 16.75 1.75
C GLN A 68 -1.12 17.69 1.12
N GLU A 69 -0.92 18.09 -0.13
CA GLU A 69 -1.86 18.91 -0.88
C GLU A 69 -3.18 18.19 -1.15
N ILE A 70 -3.16 16.89 -1.44
CA ILE A 70 -4.37 16.07 -1.54
C ILE A 70 -5.12 16.02 -0.21
N ILE A 71 -4.41 15.86 0.92
CA ILE A 71 -5.01 15.87 2.26
C ILE A 71 -5.67 17.23 2.53
N ASN A 72 -4.96 18.33 2.26
CA ASN A 72 -5.47 19.69 2.43
C ASN A 72 -6.71 19.93 1.58
N TRP A 73 -6.68 19.55 0.30
CA TRP A 73 -7.83 19.60 -0.59
C TRP A 73 -9.00 18.78 -0.03
N THR A 74 -8.76 17.54 0.42
CA THR A 74 -9.80 16.65 0.97
C THR A 74 -10.49 17.30 2.18
N ARG A 75 -9.74 17.86 3.13
CA ARG A 75 -10.31 18.57 4.29
C ARG A 75 -11.13 19.80 3.92
N ASN A 76 -10.86 20.42 2.78
CA ASN A 76 -11.65 21.55 2.28
C ASN A 76 -12.93 21.12 1.54
N GLN A 77 -12.99 19.88 1.03
CA GLN A 77 -14.13 19.37 0.26
C GLN A 77 -15.14 18.59 1.10
N PHE A 78 -14.71 17.97 2.20
CA PHE A 78 -15.54 17.07 3.00
C PHE A 78 -15.67 17.59 4.43
N GLU A 79 -16.89 17.53 4.97
CA GLU A 79 -17.20 18.01 6.33
C GLU A 79 -16.38 17.29 7.41
N HIS A 80 -16.19 15.98 7.24
CA HIS A 80 -15.42 15.14 8.15
C HIS A 80 -14.44 14.27 7.38
N VAL A 81 -13.18 14.26 7.82
CA VAL A 81 -12.10 13.47 7.21
C VAL A 81 -11.31 12.77 8.31
N ALA A 82 -11.21 11.45 8.20
CA ALA A 82 -10.34 10.64 9.06
C ALA A 82 -9.17 10.09 8.25
N LEU A 83 -7.94 10.39 8.69
CA LEU A 83 -6.73 9.95 8.02
C LEU A 83 -6.23 8.63 8.63
N VAL A 84 -5.96 7.66 7.78
CA VAL A 84 -5.43 6.36 8.21
C VAL A 84 -4.21 6.01 7.38
N SER A 85 -3.07 5.75 8.05
CA SER A 85 -1.88 5.19 7.40
C SER A 85 -1.76 3.71 7.69
N ILE A 86 -1.36 2.93 6.68
CA ILE A 86 -0.96 1.53 6.85
C ILE A 86 0.51 1.40 6.46
N VAL A 87 1.36 1.08 7.43
CA VAL A 87 2.81 0.97 7.24
C VAL A 87 3.26 -0.48 7.40
N ARG A 88 4.02 -0.98 6.44
CA ARG A 88 4.79 -2.23 6.57
C ARG A 88 6.24 -1.84 6.81
N LYS A 89 6.85 -2.28 7.92
CA LYS A 89 8.17 -1.79 8.33
C LYS A 89 9.32 -2.34 7.48
N SER A 90 9.25 -3.62 7.11
CA SER A 90 10.34 -4.26 6.36
C SER A 90 10.30 -3.87 4.88
N ILE A 91 11.37 -3.22 4.42
CA ILE A 91 11.61 -2.85 3.02
C ILE A 91 11.74 -4.11 2.16
N MET A 92 12.50 -5.10 2.63
CA MET A 92 12.71 -6.37 1.93
C MET A 92 11.39 -7.08 1.64
N ASP A 93 10.57 -7.25 2.67
CA ASP A 93 9.27 -7.90 2.61
C ASP A 93 8.30 -7.21 1.63
N GLN A 94 8.38 -5.88 1.53
CA GLN A 94 7.65 -5.09 0.56
C GLN A 94 8.22 -5.28 -0.86
N ALA A 95 9.54 -5.25 -1.03
CA ALA A 95 10.20 -5.44 -2.32
C ALA A 95 9.90 -6.84 -2.90
N ILE A 96 9.96 -7.89 -2.07
CA ILE A 96 9.55 -9.26 -2.44
C ILE A 96 8.09 -9.26 -2.86
N SER A 97 7.20 -8.67 -2.06
CA SER A 97 5.77 -8.63 -2.40
C SER A 97 5.49 -7.93 -3.73
N ARG A 98 6.21 -6.84 -4.04
CA ARG A 98 6.05 -6.10 -5.30
C ARG A 98 6.61 -6.91 -6.47
N SER A 99 7.77 -7.52 -6.28
CA SER A 99 8.44 -8.34 -7.31
C SER A 99 7.63 -9.59 -7.65
N MET A 100 7.10 -10.28 -6.64
CA MET A 100 6.18 -11.41 -6.83
C MET A 100 4.90 -10.98 -7.55
N ALA A 101 4.32 -9.84 -7.19
CA ALA A 101 3.13 -9.34 -7.87
C ALA A 101 3.39 -9.02 -9.35
N ARG A 102 4.57 -8.48 -9.67
CA ARG A 102 4.99 -8.20 -11.05
C ARG A 102 5.22 -9.47 -11.87
N VAL A 103 5.87 -10.47 -11.29
CA VAL A 103 6.17 -11.73 -11.98
C VAL A 103 4.91 -12.59 -12.17
N THR A 104 3.93 -12.50 -11.26
CA THR A 104 2.71 -13.31 -11.30
C THR A 104 1.50 -12.58 -11.90
N ASP A 105 1.59 -11.28 -12.14
CA ASP A 105 0.47 -10.37 -12.45
C ASP A 105 -0.70 -10.43 -11.43
N VAL A 106 -0.40 -10.80 -10.18
CA VAL A 106 -1.39 -10.85 -9.11
C VAL A 106 -1.01 -10.02 -7.91
N PHE A 107 -1.86 -9.05 -7.62
CA PHE A 107 -1.67 -8.07 -6.55
C PHE A 107 -2.45 -8.42 -5.27
N HIS A 108 -3.47 -9.27 -5.36
CA HIS A 108 -4.30 -9.67 -4.21
C HIS A 108 -4.81 -11.11 -4.36
N HIS A 109 -4.79 -11.86 -3.25
CA HIS A 109 -5.44 -13.17 -3.18
C HIS A 109 -6.97 -13.02 -3.33
N ARG A 110 -7.56 -13.59 -4.39
CA ARG A 110 -8.99 -13.42 -4.72
C ARG A 110 -9.91 -14.48 -4.09
N SER A 111 -9.39 -15.51 -3.43
CA SER A 111 -10.26 -16.58 -2.91
C SER A 111 -11.12 -16.09 -1.74
N PRO A 112 -12.46 -16.24 -1.81
CA PRO A 112 -13.38 -15.96 -0.72
C PRO A 112 -13.38 -17.06 0.36
N LYS A 113 -12.74 -18.21 0.12
CA LYS A 113 -12.81 -19.38 1.01
C LYS A 113 -11.78 -19.32 2.14
N GLY A 114 -12.24 -19.53 3.38
CA GLY A 114 -11.62 -19.80 4.69
C GLY A 114 -10.09 -19.70 4.93
N LYS A 115 -9.69 -19.74 6.21
CA LYS A 115 -8.32 -19.58 6.77
C LYS A 115 -7.19 -20.48 6.21
N GLN A 116 -7.35 -21.18 5.09
CA GLN A 116 -6.25 -21.95 4.51
C GLN A 116 -5.22 -21.01 3.87
N GLU A 117 -4.02 -21.02 4.45
CA GLU A 117 -2.78 -20.42 3.95
C GLU A 117 -2.21 -21.27 2.82
N THR A 118 -2.88 -21.31 1.67
CA THR A 118 -2.31 -21.95 0.49
C THR A 118 -1.71 -20.88 -0.40
N ASP A 119 -0.39 -20.93 -0.61
CA ASP A 119 0.29 -20.13 -1.63
C ASP A 119 -0.24 -20.55 -3.01
N PRO A 120 -1.04 -19.72 -3.68
CA PRO A 120 -1.66 -20.09 -4.95
C PRO A 120 -0.63 -20.23 -6.08
N TYR A 121 0.62 -19.81 -5.85
CA TYR A 121 1.72 -19.84 -6.80
C TYR A 121 2.78 -20.88 -6.44
N ALA A 122 2.55 -21.75 -5.46
CA ALA A 122 3.54 -22.74 -5.03
C ALA A 122 4.08 -23.59 -6.19
N LYS A 123 3.24 -23.80 -7.22
CA LYS A 123 3.56 -24.56 -8.44
C LYS A 123 4.06 -23.70 -9.61
N THR A 124 4.04 -22.38 -9.50
CA THR A 124 4.51 -21.47 -10.55
C THR A 124 6.04 -21.54 -10.59
N LYS A 125 6.60 -21.97 -11.73
CA LYS A 125 8.04 -21.90 -11.98
C LYS A 125 8.42 -20.42 -12.14
N ILE A 126 9.16 -19.90 -11.16
CA ILE A 126 9.65 -18.52 -11.16
C ILE A 126 11.11 -18.55 -11.57
N ASP A 127 11.47 -17.72 -12.55
CA ASP A 127 12.87 -17.43 -12.85
C ASP A 127 13.49 -16.70 -11.66
N ARG A 128 14.40 -17.38 -10.97
CA ARG A 128 15.04 -16.87 -9.75
C ARG A 128 15.94 -15.67 -10.02
N ALA A 129 16.66 -15.66 -11.14
CA ALA A 129 17.54 -14.55 -11.49
C ALA A 129 16.71 -13.30 -11.78
N LEU A 130 15.61 -13.45 -12.53
CA LEU A 130 14.67 -12.35 -12.79
C LEU A 130 13.98 -11.86 -11.51
N LEU A 131 13.58 -12.77 -10.61
CA LEU A 131 12.97 -12.39 -9.34
C LEU A 131 13.96 -11.59 -8.48
N ASN A 132 15.20 -12.07 -8.34
CA ASN A 132 16.23 -11.40 -7.55
C ASN A 132 16.59 -10.03 -8.11
N ARG A 133 16.70 -9.90 -9.44
CA ARG A 133 16.90 -8.60 -10.08
C ARG A 133 15.75 -7.63 -9.80
N ASN A 134 14.51 -8.10 -9.92
CA ASN A 134 13.34 -7.28 -9.58
C ASN A 134 13.33 -6.86 -8.10
N ILE A 135 13.73 -7.75 -7.18
CA ILE A 135 13.81 -7.41 -5.75
C ILE A 135 14.80 -6.27 -5.56
N LEU A 136 16.01 -6.39 -6.12
CA LEU A 136 17.05 -5.37 -6.06
C LEU A 136 16.54 -4.01 -6.58
N ASP A 137 15.94 -3.99 -7.78
CA ASP A 137 15.41 -2.77 -8.38
C ASP A 137 14.28 -2.14 -7.54
N ASN A 138 13.52 -2.95 -6.78
CA ASN A 138 12.45 -2.44 -5.91
C ASN A 138 12.94 -1.94 -4.55
N LEU A 139 14.14 -2.31 -4.08
CA LEU A 139 14.61 -1.92 -2.74
C LEU A 139 14.68 -0.40 -2.58
N THR A 140 15.32 0.29 -3.53
CA THR A 140 15.45 1.76 -3.53
C THR A 140 14.08 2.41 -3.61
N LEU A 141 13.22 1.97 -4.54
CA LEU A 141 11.87 2.51 -4.69
C LEU A 141 11.03 2.34 -3.41
N VAL A 142 11.07 1.17 -2.77
CA VAL A 142 10.32 0.93 -1.53
C VAL A 142 10.83 1.82 -0.42
N ARG A 143 12.16 1.97 -0.29
CA ARG A 143 12.77 2.85 0.73
C ARG A 143 12.32 4.30 0.54
N GLU A 144 12.36 4.82 -0.69
CA GLU A 144 11.89 6.17 -1.01
C GLU A 144 10.40 6.33 -0.66
N LEU A 145 9.55 5.44 -1.15
CA LEU A 145 8.10 5.51 -0.88
C LEU A 145 7.76 5.39 0.61
N GLN A 146 8.54 4.62 1.36
CA GLN A 146 8.40 4.53 2.82
C GLN A 146 8.83 5.83 3.49
N SER A 147 9.93 6.45 3.05
CA SER A 147 10.36 7.76 3.53
C SER A 147 9.30 8.84 3.26
N ASP A 148 8.74 8.88 2.05
CA ASP A 148 7.68 9.80 1.66
C ASP A 148 6.44 9.61 2.57
N LEU A 149 6.03 8.37 2.83
CA LEU A 149 4.90 8.05 3.71
C LEU A 149 5.16 8.49 5.17
N LEU A 150 6.37 8.25 5.68
CA LEU A 150 6.75 8.65 7.03
C LEU A 150 6.76 10.18 7.19
N SER A 151 7.18 10.91 6.14
CA SER A 151 7.09 12.37 6.09
C SER A 151 5.64 12.86 6.20
N VAL A 152 4.72 12.27 5.43
CA VAL A 152 3.28 12.58 5.50
C VAL A 152 2.70 12.27 6.89
N ILE A 153 3.06 11.13 7.48
CA ILE A 153 2.62 10.75 8.83
C ILE A 153 3.12 11.76 9.86
N LYS A 154 4.39 12.19 9.76
CA LYS A 154 4.97 13.19 10.66
C LYS A 154 4.22 14.52 10.61
N ASN A 155 3.85 14.97 9.41
CA ASN A 155 3.12 16.22 9.20
C ASN A 155 1.67 16.18 9.71
N ASN A 156 1.06 14.99 9.83
CA ASN A 156 -0.32 14.80 10.28
C ASN A 156 -0.41 14.00 11.59
N LYS A 157 0.64 14.05 12.43
CA LYS A 157 0.76 13.19 13.63
C LYS A 157 -0.39 13.37 14.62
N SER A 158 -1.01 14.55 14.67
CA SER A 158 -2.08 14.87 15.61
C SER A 158 -3.40 14.15 15.32
N ASP A 159 -3.65 13.79 14.07
CA ASP A 159 -4.97 13.34 13.62
C ASP A 159 -4.94 12.12 12.68
N ILE A 160 -3.77 11.54 12.40
CA ILE A 160 -3.64 10.31 11.64
C ILE A 160 -3.65 9.06 12.54
N LEU A 161 -4.52 8.09 12.22
CA LEU A 161 -4.42 6.76 12.79
C LEU A 161 -3.35 5.95 12.04
N ASN A 162 -2.26 5.61 12.74
CA ASN A 162 -1.23 4.74 12.19
C ASN A 162 -1.49 3.25 12.52
N ILE A 163 -1.63 2.44 11.49
CA ILE A 163 -1.82 0.99 11.57
C ILE A 163 -0.58 0.27 11.03
N ASN A 164 0.05 -0.55 11.86
CA ASN A 164 1.11 -1.45 11.42
C ASN A 164 0.51 -2.64 10.65
N TYR A 165 1.02 -2.92 9.44
CA TYR A 165 0.55 -4.01 8.58
C TYR A 165 0.68 -5.39 9.24
N ASP A 166 1.74 -5.66 9.98
CA ASP A 166 1.95 -6.94 10.66
C ASP A 166 0.90 -7.14 11.74
N THR A 167 0.59 -6.09 12.52
CA THR A 167 -0.52 -6.12 13.48
C THR A 167 -1.86 -6.34 12.79
N LEU A 168 -2.12 -5.61 11.70
CA LEU A 168 -3.35 -5.74 10.92
C LEU A 168 -3.52 -7.16 10.35
N SER A 169 -2.44 -7.79 9.91
CA SER A 169 -2.47 -9.14 9.34
C SER A 169 -2.73 -10.23 10.39
N ARG A 170 -2.27 -10.02 11.63
CA ARG A 170 -2.39 -11.00 12.73
C ARG A 170 -3.61 -10.78 13.62
N ASN A 171 -4.07 -9.54 13.74
CA ASN A 171 -5.13 -9.14 14.67
C ASN A 171 -6.07 -8.12 14.02
N ALA A 172 -6.79 -8.57 13.00
CA ALA A 172 -7.70 -7.74 12.21
C ALA A 172 -8.81 -7.11 13.07
N ASP A 173 -9.36 -7.84 14.04
CA ASP A 173 -10.43 -7.33 14.93
C ASP A 173 -9.94 -6.18 15.81
N TYR A 174 -8.72 -6.27 16.35
CA TYR A 174 -8.10 -5.17 17.10
C TYR A 174 -7.90 -3.92 16.23
N CYS A 175 -7.39 -4.09 15.01
CA CYS A 175 -7.23 -2.97 14.08
C CYS A 175 -8.57 -2.39 13.63
N GLN A 176 -9.59 -3.23 13.47
CA GLN A 176 -10.96 -2.79 13.18
C GLN A 176 -11.52 -1.94 14.32
N LYS A 177 -11.34 -2.36 15.58
CA LYS A 177 -11.76 -1.57 16.74
C LYS A 177 -11.07 -0.20 16.76
N LYS A 178 -9.74 -0.16 16.57
CA LYS A 178 -9.00 1.10 16.47
C LYS A 178 -9.52 2.02 15.37
N LEU A 179 -9.82 1.46 14.20
CA LEU A 179 -10.38 2.22 13.09
C LEU A 179 -11.77 2.77 13.46
N TYR A 180 -12.63 1.94 14.07
CA TYR A 180 -13.95 2.37 14.52
C TYR A 180 -13.84 3.54 15.50
N ASP A 181 -13.03 3.39 16.56
CA ASP A 181 -12.85 4.43 17.58
C ASP A 181 -12.32 5.73 16.97
N HIS A 182 -11.40 5.64 16.01
CA HIS A 182 -10.85 6.79 15.29
C HIS A 182 -11.86 7.48 14.36
N LEU A 183 -12.73 6.72 13.68
CA LEU A 183 -13.80 7.30 12.87
C LEU A 183 -14.80 8.05 13.75
N VAL A 184 -15.20 7.45 14.88
CA VAL A 184 -16.11 8.09 15.85
C VAL A 184 -15.49 9.36 16.44
N SER A 185 -14.19 9.36 16.78
CA SER A 185 -13.51 10.57 17.27
C SER A 185 -13.42 11.70 16.23
N ASN A 186 -13.62 11.37 14.96
CA ASN A 186 -13.66 12.33 13.84
C ASN A 186 -15.10 12.59 13.35
N ASN A 187 -16.11 12.34 14.19
CA ASN A 187 -17.53 12.57 13.89
C ASN A 187 -18.06 11.77 12.68
N ILE A 188 -17.41 10.64 12.35
CA ILE A 188 -17.89 9.71 11.32
C ILE A 188 -18.56 8.54 12.05
N THR A 189 -19.77 8.17 11.63
CA THR A 189 -20.51 7.02 12.20
C THR A 189 -20.34 5.78 11.31
N PRO A 190 -19.35 4.91 11.56
CA PRO A 190 -19.17 3.68 10.77
C PRO A 190 -20.22 2.62 11.09
N GLU A 191 -20.61 1.81 10.11
CA GLU A 191 -21.34 0.59 10.40
C GLU A 191 -20.49 -0.37 11.24
N ASN A 192 -21.09 -0.93 12.29
CA ASN A 192 -20.47 -2.00 13.07
C ASN A 192 -20.56 -3.35 12.33
N LYS A 193 -20.01 -3.43 11.12
CA LYS A 193 -19.91 -4.67 10.33
C LYS A 193 -18.51 -5.26 10.51
N ARG A 194 -18.42 -6.51 10.96
CA ARG A 194 -17.14 -7.24 11.01
C ARG A 194 -16.49 -7.32 9.62
N ALA A 195 -15.16 -7.31 9.58
CA ALA A 195 -14.41 -7.47 8.35
C ALA A 195 -14.87 -8.73 7.58
N LYS A 196 -15.40 -8.54 6.37
CA LYS A 196 -15.85 -9.65 5.50
C LYS A 196 -14.67 -10.39 4.85
N ARG A 197 -13.48 -9.78 4.84
CA ARG A 197 -12.29 -10.29 4.16
C ARG A 197 -11.07 -10.14 5.04
N TYR A 198 -10.29 -11.22 5.14
CA TYR A 198 -8.99 -11.22 5.81
C TYR A 198 -7.88 -10.92 4.79
N LEU A 199 -6.95 -10.05 5.17
CA LEU A 199 -5.74 -9.83 4.40
C LEU A 199 -4.88 -11.10 4.43
N ARG A 200 -4.40 -11.50 3.26
CA ARG A 200 -3.48 -12.63 3.11
C ARG A 200 -2.24 -12.16 2.38
N LYS A 201 -1.08 -12.65 2.80
CA LYS A 201 0.15 -12.53 2.02
C LYS A 201 -0.04 -13.32 0.71
N LEU A 202 0.58 -12.84 -0.37
CA LEU A 202 0.54 -13.53 -1.67
C LEU A 202 1.34 -14.84 -1.68
N ILE A 203 2.37 -14.89 -0.83
CA ILE A 203 3.21 -16.05 -0.58
C ILE A 203 3.18 -16.36 0.92
N ASP A 204 3.35 -17.62 1.28
CA ASP A 204 3.47 -18.04 2.68
C ASP A 204 4.81 -17.59 3.29
N THR A 205 4.94 -17.77 4.61
CA THR A 205 6.13 -17.36 5.36
C THR A 205 7.36 -18.15 4.93
N ASP A 206 7.25 -19.47 4.77
CA ASP A 206 8.39 -20.33 4.43
C ASP A 206 8.98 -20.00 3.06
N ARG A 207 8.13 -19.75 2.07
CA ARG A 207 8.56 -19.31 0.74
C ARG A 207 9.12 -17.90 0.78
N SER A 208 8.57 -17.01 1.58
CA SER A 208 9.13 -15.67 1.77
C SER A 208 10.55 -15.73 2.32
N GLU A 209 10.80 -16.57 3.33
CA GLU A 209 12.14 -16.76 3.90
C GLU A 209 13.10 -17.42 2.91
N LYS A 210 12.63 -18.39 2.12
CA LYS A 210 13.42 -18.97 1.04
C LYS A 210 13.82 -17.92 -0.01
N ILE A 211 12.89 -17.08 -0.44
CA ILE A 211 13.17 -16.00 -1.40
C ILE A 211 14.19 -15.01 -0.82
N LYS A 212 14.10 -14.67 0.47
CA LYS A 212 15.12 -13.83 1.14
C LYS A 212 16.49 -14.49 1.11
N SER A 213 16.58 -15.76 1.47
CA SER A 213 17.85 -16.52 1.43
C SER A 213 18.44 -16.53 0.03
N ASP A 214 17.65 -16.92 -0.97
CA ASP A 214 18.05 -16.95 -2.39
C ASP A 214 18.49 -15.56 -2.88
N PHE A 215 17.84 -14.49 -2.42
CA PHE A 215 18.20 -13.10 -2.76
C PHE A 215 19.53 -12.68 -2.13
N PHE A 216 19.76 -13.02 -0.86
CA PHE A 216 21.02 -12.71 -0.18
C PHE A 216 22.19 -13.51 -0.74
N GLU A 217 21.99 -14.76 -1.15
CA GLU A 217 22.98 -15.54 -1.90
C GLU A 217 23.30 -14.90 -3.25
N TYR A 218 22.29 -14.41 -3.96
CA TYR A 218 22.48 -13.66 -5.20
C TYR A 218 23.28 -12.37 -4.99
N LEU A 219 22.96 -11.57 -3.97
CA LEU A 219 23.74 -10.37 -3.64
C LEU A 219 25.19 -10.70 -3.31
N LEU A 220 25.48 -11.77 -2.58
CA LEU A 220 26.86 -12.21 -2.32
C LEU A 220 27.63 -12.54 -3.60
N GLY A 221 26.96 -13.07 -4.62
CA GLY A 221 27.57 -13.38 -5.91
C GLY A 221 27.82 -12.13 -6.78
N GLU A 222 27.01 -11.09 -6.63
CA GLU A 222 27.09 -9.84 -7.39
C GLU A 222 27.95 -8.76 -6.71
N MET A 223 28.06 -8.80 -5.37
CA MET A 223 28.79 -7.80 -4.60
C MET A 223 30.26 -8.22 -4.37
N LEU A 224 31.18 -7.32 -4.71
CA LEU A 224 32.62 -7.58 -4.62
C LEU A 224 33.18 -7.57 -3.18
N ASN A 225 32.42 -7.14 -2.17
CA ASN A 225 32.87 -7.01 -0.78
C ASN A 225 31.88 -7.63 0.23
N LYS A 226 32.40 -8.47 1.15
CA LYS A 226 31.64 -9.16 2.20
C LYS A 226 31.20 -8.24 3.34
N GLU A 227 31.89 -7.13 3.57
CA GLU A 227 31.55 -6.17 4.63
C GLU A 227 30.29 -5.37 4.27
N ASP A 228 30.20 -4.89 3.02
CA ASP A 228 29.02 -4.18 2.50
C ASP A 228 27.78 -5.07 2.49
N TYR A 229 27.96 -6.37 2.22
CA TYR A 229 26.90 -7.36 2.30
C TYR A 229 26.34 -7.52 3.72
N ALA A 230 27.21 -7.55 4.75
CA ALA A 230 26.77 -7.71 6.14
C ALA A 230 25.94 -6.51 6.61
N VAL A 231 26.36 -5.29 6.24
CA VAL A 231 25.61 -4.05 6.54
C VAL A 231 24.29 -4.02 5.80
N LEU A 232 24.27 -4.35 4.50
CA LEU A 232 23.03 -4.40 3.73
C LEU A 232 22.05 -5.44 4.27
N ARG A 233 22.55 -6.61 4.68
CA ARG A 233 21.71 -7.65 5.28
C ARG A 233 21.06 -7.17 6.58
N ASP A 234 21.82 -6.54 7.47
CA ASP A 234 21.27 -6.00 8.72
C ASP A 234 20.25 -4.88 8.45
N VAL A 235 20.54 -3.95 7.53
CA VAL A 235 19.60 -2.87 7.18
C VAL A 235 18.29 -3.38 6.55
N LEU A 236 18.38 -4.42 5.71
CA LEU A 236 17.22 -4.92 4.97
C LEU A 236 16.35 -5.90 5.78
N ASP A 237 16.96 -6.61 6.74
CA ASP A 237 16.28 -7.64 7.54
C ASP A 237 15.88 -7.14 8.94
N ASN A 238 16.48 -6.04 9.42
CA ASN A 238 16.25 -5.53 10.77
C ASN A 238 15.32 -4.30 10.78
N PRO A 239 14.11 -4.40 11.34
CA PRO A 239 13.15 -3.30 11.39
C PRO A 239 13.56 -2.14 12.34
N LYS A 240 14.70 -2.25 13.03
CA LYS A 240 15.25 -1.20 13.89
C LYS A 240 15.84 -0.01 13.13
N TYR A 241 16.20 -0.17 11.85
CA TYR A 241 16.74 0.91 11.01
C TYR A 241 15.66 1.61 10.16
N ALA A 242 14.38 1.42 10.50
CA ALA A 242 13.24 2.03 9.80
C ALA A 242 12.78 3.37 10.41
N ASP A 243 13.57 3.94 11.32
CA ASP A 243 13.30 5.19 12.05
C ASP A 243 14.03 6.39 11.43
#